data_AF-A0A7K4MPI6-F1
#
_entry.id   AF-A0A7K4MPI6-F1
#
_cell.length_a   1.000
_cell.length_b   1.000
_cell.length_c   1.000
_cell.angle_alpha   90.00
_cell.angle_beta   90.00
_cell.angle_gamma   90.00
#
_symmetry.space_group_name_H-M   'P 1'
#
loop_
_entity.id
_entity.type
_entity.pdbx_description
1 polymer ?
#
loop_
_entity_poly.entity_id
_entity_poly.type
_entity_poly.pdbx_seq_one_letter_code
_entity_poly.pdbx_strand_id
1 'polypeptide(L)'
;MDYKFNEDKFLKDVKAYIDETYTSHYAKSEKQATENIVDHGHGTGFCMGNILKYAQRYGKKDGYNKKDLLKIVHYAIIQMSIHHV
;
A
#
# COMPACT_ATOMS: atom_id res chain seq x y z
N MET A 1 14.71 19.77 -5.51
CA MET A 1 13.35 20.17 -5.95
C MET A 1 12.59 20.58 -4.72
N ASP A 2 11.92 21.72 -4.76
CA ASP A 2 10.98 22.14 -3.72
C ASP A 2 9.57 21.84 -4.22
N TYR A 3 8.91 20.87 -3.60
CA TYR A 3 7.63 20.34 -4.07
C TYR A 3 6.48 21.10 -3.39
N LYS A 4 5.58 21.67 -4.19
CA LYS A 4 4.50 22.56 -3.71
C LYS A 4 3.56 21.90 -2.68
N PHE A 5 3.40 20.58 -2.74
CA PHE A 5 2.50 19.84 -1.86
C PHE A 5 3.26 18.95 -0.87
N ASN A 6 4.57 19.18 -0.66
CA ASN A 6 5.44 18.36 0.19
C ASN A 6 5.51 16.89 -0.24
N GLU A 7 5.44 16.62 -1.55
CA GLU A 7 5.48 15.28 -2.11
C GLU A 7 6.73 14.51 -1.67
N ASP A 8 7.87 15.17 -1.53
CA ASP A 8 9.11 14.57 -1.02
C ASP A 8 8.93 13.99 0.39
N LYS A 9 8.21 14.69 1.27
CA LYS A 9 7.91 14.22 2.63
C LYS A 9 6.96 13.03 2.58
N PHE A 10 5.90 13.10 1.79
CA PHE A 10 4.92 12.01 1.72
C PHE A 10 5.47 10.77 1.03
N LEU A 11 6.38 10.92 0.05
CA LEU A 11 7.10 9.80 -0.54
C LEU A 11 7.99 9.10 0.50
N LYS A 12 8.66 9.86 1.39
CA LYS A 12 9.42 9.28 2.52
C LYS A 12 8.51 8.53 3.48
N ASP A 13 7.33 9.09 3.79
CA ASP A 13 6.34 8.42 4.65
C ASP A 13 5.81 7.12 4.04
N VAL A 14 5.52 7.12 2.73
CA VAL A 14 5.11 5.92 1.99
C VAL A 14 6.23 4.89 2.02
N LYS A 15 7.48 5.28 1.76
CA LYS A 15 8.63 4.37 1.82
C LYS A 15 8.77 3.76 3.20
N ALA A 16 8.77 4.57 4.26
CA ALA A 16 8.88 4.08 5.63
C ALA A 16 7.77 3.09 5.98
N TYR A 17 6.53 3.39 5.58
CA TYR A 17 5.40 2.48 5.76
C TYR A 17 5.59 1.13 5.04
N ILE A 18 6.12 1.15 3.81
CA ILE A 18 6.44 -0.06 3.04
C ILE A 18 7.55 -0.85 3.75
N ASP A 19 8.64 -0.18 4.13
CA ASP A 19 9.79 -0.79 4.82
C ASP A 19 9.33 -1.47 6.14
N GLU A 20 8.45 -0.81 6.91
CA GLU A 20 7.86 -1.37 8.13
C GLU A 20 6.97 -2.58 7.85
N THR A 21 6.18 -2.52 6.77
CA THR A 21 5.32 -3.63 6.32
C THR A 21 6.18 -4.83 5.95
N TYR A 22 7.26 -4.62 5.20
CA TYR A 22 8.24 -5.65 4.89
C TYR A 22 8.86 -6.21 6.17
N THR A 23 9.39 -5.37 7.05
CA THR A 23 10.05 -5.83 8.30
C THR A 23 9.10 -6.63 9.19
N SER A 24 7.84 -6.22 9.29
CA SER A 24 6.82 -6.89 10.11
C SER A 24 6.37 -8.23 9.53
N HIS A 25 6.36 -8.38 8.20
CA HIS A 25 5.91 -9.59 7.51
C HIS A 25 7.05 -10.58 7.20
N TYR A 26 8.24 -10.12 6.83
CA TYR A 26 9.40 -10.97 6.47
C TYR A 26 10.18 -11.48 7.68
N ALA A 27 10.00 -10.92 8.88
CA ALA A 27 10.63 -11.48 10.09
C ALA A 27 10.09 -12.88 10.47
N LYS A 28 9.03 -13.39 9.80
CA LYS A 28 8.34 -14.63 10.20
C LYS A 28 7.92 -15.62 9.08
N SER A 29 8.01 -15.33 7.78
CA SER A 29 7.71 -16.34 6.73
C SER A 29 8.42 -16.12 5.39
N GLU A 30 8.68 -17.21 4.65
CA GLU A 30 9.40 -17.22 3.35
C GLU A 30 8.60 -16.69 2.14
N LYS A 31 7.27 -16.54 2.23
CA LYS A 31 6.44 -15.87 1.21
C LYS A 31 5.31 -15.06 1.86
N GLN A 32 5.08 -13.83 1.39
CA GLN A 32 3.97 -13.00 1.87
C GLN A 32 2.62 -13.54 1.35
N ALA A 33 1.57 -13.40 2.16
CA ALA A 33 0.21 -13.72 1.72
C ALA A 33 -0.19 -12.96 0.43
N THR A 34 0.31 -11.73 0.26
CA THR A 34 0.10 -10.94 -0.96
C THR A 34 0.83 -11.53 -2.18
N GLU A 35 2.07 -11.98 -2.03
CA GLU A 35 2.81 -12.68 -3.10
C GLU A 35 2.05 -13.94 -3.52
N ASN A 36 1.59 -14.75 -2.57
CA ASN A 36 0.77 -15.92 -2.88
C ASN A 36 -0.51 -15.54 -3.64
N ILE A 37 -1.23 -14.50 -3.21
CA ILE A 37 -2.46 -14.04 -3.90
C ILE A 37 -2.17 -13.60 -5.34
N VAL A 38 -1.02 -12.94 -5.56
CA VAL A 38 -0.57 -12.55 -6.90
C VAL A 38 -0.18 -13.77 -7.73
N ASP A 39 0.60 -14.71 -7.19
CA ASP A 39 1.01 -15.95 -7.83
C ASP A 39 -0.20 -16.79 -8.30
N HIS A 40 -1.33 -16.73 -7.59
CA HIS A 40 -2.58 -17.42 -7.95
C HIS A 40 -3.49 -16.60 -8.90
N GLY A 41 -3.01 -15.49 -9.46
CA GLY A 41 -3.76 -14.69 -10.44
C GLY A 41 -4.87 -13.80 -9.85
N HIS A 42 -4.91 -13.62 -8.52
CA HIS A 42 -5.92 -12.81 -7.83
C HIS A 42 -5.42 -11.43 -7.39
N GLY A 43 -4.20 -11.06 -7.80
CA GLY A 43 -3.53 -9.81 -7.39
C GLY A 43 -4.32 -8.54 -7.69
N THR A 44 -4.88 -8.41 -8.89
CA THR A 44 -5.59 -7.18 -9.30
C THR A 44 -6.87 -6.94 -8.49
N GLY A 45 -7.70 -7.99 -8.34
CA GLY A 45 -8.91 -7.89 -7.52
C GLY A 45 -8.57 -7.58 -6.06
N PHE A 46 -7.50 -8.18 -5.53
CA PHE A 46 -7.04 -7.92 -4.17
C PHE A 46 -6.56 -6.48 -3.96
N CYS A 47 -5.74 -5.94 -4.87
CA CYS A 47 -5.23 -4.57 -4.77
C CYS A 47 -6.36 -3.55 -4.90
N MET A 48 -7.18 -3.66 -5.94
CA MET A 48 -8.30 -2.73 -6.18
C MET A 48 -9.34 -2.79 -5.07
N GLY A 49 -9.65 -3.98 -4.55
CA GLY A 49 -10.55 -4.16 -3.41
C GLY A 49 -10.02 -3.49 -2.14
N ASN A 50 -8.71 -3.56 -1.88
CA ASN A 50 -8.12 -2.85 -0.75
C ASN A 50 -8.11 -1.34 -0.93
N ILE A 51 -7.79 -0.84 -2.14
CA ILE A 51 -7.86 0.59 -2.46
C ILE A 51 -9.28 1.12 -2.18
N LEU A 52 -10.31 0.44 -2.69
CA LEU A 52 -11.70 0.83 -2.49
C LEU A 52 -12.07 0.81 -0.99
N LYS A 53 -11.69 -0.25 -0.27
CA LYS A 53 -11.94 -0.38 1.17
C LYS A 53 -11.36 0.80 1.97
N TYR A 54 -10.10 1.17 1.72
CA TYR A 54 -9.45 2.26 2.47
C TYR A 54 -9.94 3.64 2.03
N ALA A 55 -10.29 3.82 0.76
CA ALA A 55 -10.93 5.03 0.27
C ALA A 55 -12.31 5.25 0.94
N GLN A 56 -13.10 4.19 1.09
CA GLN A 56 -14.39 4.26 1.80
C GLN A 56 -14.24 4.46 3.32
N ARG A 57 -13.12 4.03 3.90
CA ARG A 57 -12.82 4.14 5.33
C ARG A 57 -12.41 5.56 5.73
N TYR A 58 -11.66 6.24 4.87
CA TYR A 58 -11.11 7.57 5.13
C TYR A 58 -12.22 8.58 5.46
N GLY A 59 -12.11 9.26 6.61
CA GLY A 59 -13.13 10.18 7.11
C GLY A 59 -14.32 9.51 7.82
N LYS A 60 -14.45 8.18 7.76
CA LYS A 60 -15.51 7.43 8.45
C LYS A 60 -15.02 6.68 9.68
N LYS A 61 -13.88 5.98 9.57
CA LYS A 61 -13.30 5.20 10.68
C LYS A 61 -11.96 5.81 11.08
N ASP A 62 -11.86 6.19 12.34
CA ASP A 62 -10.70 6.91 12.90
C ASP A 62 -10.45 8.27 12.23
N GLY A 63 -11.52 8.89 11.70
CA GLY A 63 -11.48 10.19 11.04
C GLY A 63 -10.62 10.19 9.76
N TYR A 64 -9.99 11.33 9.48
CA TYR A 64 -9.10 11.51 8.34
C TYR A 64 -7.69 10.97 8.64
N ASN A 65 -7.60 9.69 8.99
CA ASN A 65 -6.33 9.09 9.35
C ASN A 65 -5.40 8.96 8.12
N LYS A 66 -4.12 9.33 8.29
CA LYS A 66 -3.10 9.22 7.23
C LYS A 66 -2.83 7.78 6.80
N LYS A 67 -3.06 6.82 7.70
CA LYS A 67 -2.76 5.40 7.46
C LYS A 67 -3.59 4.82 6.32
N ASP A 68 -4.85 5.25 6.16
CA ASP A 68 -5.70 4.81 5.04
C ASP A 68 -5.14 5.29 3.70
N LEU A 69 -4.63 6.53 3.63
CA LEU A 69 -3.97 7.05 2.43
C LEU A 69 -2.67 6.30 2.12
N LEU A 70 -1.84 6.03 3.13
CA LEU A 70 -0.60 5.25 2.95
C LEU A 70 -0.90 3.85 2.39
N LYS A 71 -1.96 3.21 2.88
CA LYS A 71 -2.40 1.91 2.37
C LYS A 71 -2.89 1.98 0.94
N ILE A 72 -3.68 3.00 0.58
CA ILE A 72 -4.11 3.20 -0.82
C ILE A 72 -2.90 3.29 -1.74
N VAL A 73 -1.91 4.13 -1.39
CA VAL A 73 -0.69 4.28 -2.20
C VAL A 73 0.11 2.98 -2.26
N HIS A 74 0.24 2.26 -1.14
CA HIS A 74 0.95 0.98 -1.11
C HIS A 74 0.32 -0.06 -2.05
N TYR A 75 -1.00 -0.24 -2.02
CA TYR A 75 -1.68 -1.17 -2.94
C TYR A 75 -1.64 -0.71 -4.39
N ALA A 76 -1.61 0.60 -4.66
CA ALA A 76 -1.40 1.12 -6.00
C ALA A 76 0.02 0.77 -6.53
N ILE A 77 1.05 0.88 -5.68
CA ILE A 77 2.43 0.49 -6.04
C ILE A 77 2.51 -1.01 -6.33
N ILE A 78 1.86 -1.86 -5.54
CA ILE A 78 1.79 -3.31 -5.80
C ILE A 78 1.05 -3.58 -7.12
N GLN A 79 -0.05 -2.87 -7.40
CA GLN A 79 -0.75 -3.02 -8.69
C GLN A 79 0.14 -2.65 -9.87
N MET A 80 0.95 -1.59 -9.73
CA MET A 80 1.93 -1.22 -10.74
C MET A 80 2.97 -2.34 -10.95
N SER A 81 3.43 -2.99 -9.89
CA SER A 81 4.36 -4.12 -10.03
C SER A 81 3.76 -5.35 -10.68
N ILE A 82 2.44 -5.54 -10.61
CA ILE A 82 1.75 -6.66 -11.26
C ILE A 82 1.62 -6.43 -12.79
N HIS A 83 1.45 -5.19 -13.26
CA HIS A 83 1.12 -4.91 -14.66
C HIS A 83 2.19 -4.15 -15.47
N HIS A 84 3.14 -3.49 -14.81
CA HIS A 84 4.03 -2.50 -15.43
C HIS A 84 5.51 -2.67 -15.06
N VAL A 85 5.87 -3.86 -14.57
CA VAL A 85 7.25 -4.30 -14.33
C VAL A 85 7.57 -5.44 -15.28
#